data_AF-A0AAW1P0K6-F1
#
_entry.id   AF-A0AAW1P0K6-F1
#
_cell.length_a   1.000
_cell.length_b   1.000
_cell.length_c   1.000
_cell.angle_alpha   90.00
_cell.angle_beta   90.00
_cell.angle_gamma   90.00
#
_symmetry.space_group_name_H-M   'P 1'
#
loop_
_entity.id
_entity.type
_entity.pdbx_description
1 polymer ?
#
loop_
_entity_poly.entity_id
_entity_poly.type
_entity_poly.pdbx_seq_one_letter_code
_entity_poly.pdbx_strand_id
1 'polypeptide(L)'
;MKDELSREPLSQLHMAKCAWDASASEAPADAALPWPEALMTSAAQACSERCTAAAVARASITRQVSESLSSMGISHTLSNQQSMGSPELVVDITFPDQDHLALLVHGPQDFAQNDIQVPLGPAVLQQKILRQQGWAVASVPWYEWYRISHSLELRQQYLHHLLR
;
A
#
# COMPACT_ATOMS: atom_id res chain seq x y z
N MET A 1 34.20 0.90 -12.85
CA MET A 1 32.99 0.51 -12.08
C MET A 1 31.81 1.09 -12.80
N LYS A 2 30.92 0.27 -13.36
CA LYS A 2 29.59 0.77 -13.73
C LYS A 2 28.84 0.87 -12.41
N ASP A 3 28.52 2.08 -11.99
CA ASP A 3 27.68 2.34 -10.83
C ASP A 3 26.27 1.84 -11.16
N GLU A 4 26.00 0.57 -10.86
CA GLU A 4 24.65 0.04 -10.87
C GLU A 4 23.90 0.68 -9.70
N LEU A 5 22.82 1.40 -10.00
CA LEU A 5 21.91 1.91 -8.98
C LEU A 5 21.43 0.74 -8.13
N SER A 6 21.54 0.88 -6.80
CA SER A 6 21.01 -0.12 -5.88
C SER A 6 19.49 -0.20 -5.98
N ARG A 7 18.90 -1.28 -5.45
CA ARG A 7 17.46 -1.55 -5.55
C ARG A 7 16.59 -0.46 -4.91
N GLU A 8 17.08 0.17 -3.85
CA GLU A 8 16.32 1.19 -3.11
C GLU A 8 16.07 2.46 -3.97
N PRO A 9 17.09 3.13 -4.55
CA PRO A 9 16.88 4.21 -5.51
C PRO A 9 15.96 3.86 -6.68
N LEU A 10 16.06 2.64 -7.22
CA LEU A 10 15.19 2.18 -8.31
C LEU A 10 13.73 2.07 -7.86
N SER A 11 13.48 1.51 -6.68
CA SER A 11 12.13 1.48 -6.10
C SER A 11 11.59 2.89 -5.83
N GLN A 12 12.41 3.81 -5.32
CA GLN A 12 12.00 5.19 -5.06
C GLN A 12 11.68 5.94 -6.35
N LEU A 13 12.48 5.74 -7.40
CA LEU A 13 12.24 6.30 -8.73
C LEU A 13 10.90 5.85 -9.28
N HIS A 14 10.57 4.56 -9.11
CA HIS A 14 9.29 4.03 -9.52
C HIS A 14 8.11 4.69 -8.77
N MET A 15 8.18 4.77 -7.44
CA MET A 15 7.15 5.45 -6.65
C MET A 15 6.98 6.92 -7.04
N ALA A 16 8.09 7.62 -7.33
CA ALA A 16 8.05 9.01 -7.78
C ALA A 16 7.35 9.13 -9.13
N LYS A 17 7.60 8.22 -10.07
CA LYS A 17 6.85 8.15 -11.33
C LYS A 17 5.36 7.90 -11.10
N CYS A 18 4.99 6.91 -10.28
CA CYS A 18 3.57 6.63 -10.01
C CYS A 18 2.87 7.85 -9.39
N ALA A 19 3.54 8.56 -8.48
CA ALA A 19 3.01 9.79 -7.89
C ALA A 19 2.90 10.94 -8.90
N TRP A 20 3.87 11.06 -9.81
CA TRP A 20 3.81 12.00 -10.92
C TRP A 20 2.61 11.71 -11.82
N ASP A 21 2.48 10.47 -12.29
CA ASP A 21 1.42 10.04 -13.19
C ASP A 21 0.03 10.20 -12.53
N ALA A 22 -0.10 9.86 -11.25
CA ALA A 22 -1.35 10.04 -10.50
C ALA A 22 -1.70 11.53 -10.27
N SER A 23 -0.70 12.43 -10.25
CA SER A 23 -0.93 13.88 -10.22
C SER A 23 -1.13 14.49 -11.60
N ALA A 24 -0.69 13.83 -12.67
CA ALA A 24 -0.69 14.34 -14.03
C ALA A 24 -2.07 14.35 -14.70
N SER A 25 -3.13 13.87 -14.02
CA SER A 25 -4.51 14.04 -14.49
C SER A 25 -4.89 15.52 -14.70
N GLU A 26 -4.13 16.47 -14.15
CA GLU A 26 -4.27 17.92 -14.33
C GLU A 26 -3.14 18.58 -15.15
N ALA A 27 -2.13 17.82 -15.59
CA ALA A 27 -0.97 18.36 -16.28
C ALA A 27 -1.14 18.31 -17.82
N PRO A 28 -0.60 19.28 -18.58
CA PRO A 28 -0.61 19.22 -20.05
C PRO A 28 0.12 17.95 -20.54
N ALA A 29 -0.34 17.37 -21.66
CA ALA A 29 0.18 16.13 -22.24
C ALA A 29 1.71 16.14 -22.48
N ASP A 30 2.28 17.34 -22.59
CA ASP A 30 3.71 17.58 -22.83
C ASP A 30 4.57 17.51 -21.55
N ALA A 31 3.95 17.34 -20.38
CA ALA A 31 4.63 17.20 -19.08
C ALA A 31 5.08 15.75 -18.76
N ALA A 32 4.87 14.82 -19.69
CA ALA A 32 5.36 13.45 -19.54
C ALA A 32 6.89 13.44 -19.51
N LEU A 33 7.45 13.10 -18.36
CA LEU A 33 8.90 12.96 -18.20
C LEU A 33 9.40 11.83 -19.13
N PRO A 34 10.45 12.08 -19.94
CA PRO A 34 10.96 11.10 -20.91
C PRO A 34 11.82 10.05 -20.19
N TRP A 35 11.18 9.22 -19.36
CA TRP A 35 11.85 8.15 -18.65
C TRP A 35 12.24 7.04 -19.64
N PRO A 36 13.51 6.61 -19.69
CA PRO A 36 13.90 5.47 -20.51
C PRO A 36 13.14 4.21 -20.08
N GLU A 37 12.55 3.49 -21.03
CA GLU A 37 11.75 2.28 -20.75
C GLU A 37 12.54 1.25 -19.93
N ALA A 38 13.79 0.98 -20.30
CA ALA A 38 14.65 0.05 -19.57
C ALA A 38 14.85 0.45 -18.09
N LEU A 39 14.95 1.76 -17.81
CA LEU A 39 15.07 2.26 -16.44
C LEU A 39 13.76 2.05 -15.67
N MET A 40 12.61 2.29 -16.30
CA MET A 40 11.30 2.10 -15.67
C MET A 40 11.00 0.62 -15.42
N THR A 41 11.39 -0.27 -16.31
CA THR A 41 11.28 -1.72 -16.09
C THR A 41 12.09 -2.17 -14.87
N SER A 42 13.35 -1.72 -14.76
CA SER A 42 14.17 -2.03 -13.58
C SER A 42 13.63 -1.39 -12.30
N ALA A 43 13.09 -0.18 -12.39
CA ALA A 43 12.46 0.53 -11.27
C ALA A 43 11.19 -0.19 -10.78
N ALA A 44 10.31 -0.61 -11.70
CA ALA A 44 9.10 -1.36 -11.42
C ALA A 44 9.43 -2.71 -10.76
N GLN A 45 10.44 -3.42 -11.27
CA GLN A 45 10.89 -4.67 -10.66
C GLN A 45 11.39 -4.45 -9.23
N ALA A 46 12.26 -3.45 -9.01
CA ALA A 46 12.76 -3.14 -7.67
C ALA A 46 11.64 -2.74 -6.69
N CYS A 47 10.64 -1.99 -7.16
CA CYS A 47 9.46 -1.66 -6.37
C CYS A 47 8.64 -2.91 -6.02
N SER A 48 8.38 -3.79 -7.00
CA SER A 48 7.65 -5.04 -6.80
C SER A 48 8.33 -5.97 -5.79
N GLU A 49 9.65 -6.10 -5.85
CA GLU A 49 10.44 -6.85 -4.88
C GLU A 49 10.29 -6.26 -3.46
N ARG A 50 10.39 -4.93 -3.32
CA ARG A 50 10.22 -4.24 -2.04
C ARG A 50 8.80 -4.41 -1.49
N CYS A 51 7.77 -4.26 -2.33
CA CYS A 51 6.37 -4.47 -1.95
C CYS A 51 6.13 -5.91 -1.50
N THR A 52 6.74 -6.89 -2.18
CA THR A 52 6.67 -8.31 -1.80
C THR A 52 7.32 -8.54 -0.44
N ALA A 53 8.51 -7.98 -0.21
CA ALA A 53 9.19 -8.08 1.08
C ALA A 53 8.36 -7.44 2.22
N ALA A 54 7.75 -6.27 1.96
CA ALA A 54 6.86 -5.61 2.91
C ALA A 54 5.61 -6.47 3.20
N ALA A 55 4.98 -7.06 2.18
CA ALA A 55 3.83 -7.94 2.33
C ALA A 55 4.16 -9.18 3.18
N VAL A 56 5.33 -9.79 2.98
CA VAL A 56 5.81 -10.90 3.83
C VAL A 56 5.98 -10.46 5.28
N ALA A 57 6.59 -9.29 5.52
CA ALA A 57 6.82 -8.78 6.86
C ALA A 57 5.52 -8.53 7.65
N ARG A 58 4.42 -8.18 6.97
CA ARG A 58 3.12 -7.91 7.59
C ARG A 58 2.09 -9.04 7.46
N ALA A 59 2.44 -10.16 6.82
CA ALA A 59 1.51 -11.24 6.48
C ALA A 59 0.71 -11.78 7.69
N SER A 60 1.30 -11.81 8.88
CA SER A 60 0.60 -12.23 10.10
C SER A 60 -0.55 -11.29 10.47
N ILE A 61 -0.32 -9.97 10.44
CA ILE A 61 -1.34 -8.98 10.76
C ILE A 61 -2.41 -8.98 9.67
N THR A 62 -2.01 -8.98 8.40
CA THR A 62 -2.95 -9.03 7.26
C THR A 62 -3.88 -10.24 7.36
N ARG A 63 -3.35 -11.41 7.73
CA ARG A 63 -4.17 -12.61 7.94
C ARG A 63 -5.17 -12.43 9.08
N GLN A 64 -4.75 -11.89 10.22
CA GLN A 64 -5.66 -11.64 11.36
C GLN A 64 -6.77 -10.64 11.02
N VAL A 65 -6.43 -9.59 10.25
CA VAL A 65 -7.42 -8.62 9.75
C VAL A 65 -8.41 -9.31 8.83
N SER A 66 -7.93 -10.10 7.87
CA SER A 66 -8.75 -10.90 6.95
C SER A 66 -9.68 -11.86 7.69
N GLU A 67 -9.17 -12.63 8.66
CA GLU A 67 -9.99 -13.52 9.50
C GLU A 67 -11.09 -12.75 10.25
N SER A 68 -10.76 -11.56 10.78
CA SER A 68 -11.72 -10.70 11.47
C SER A 68 -12.81 -10.21 10.52
N LEU A 69 -12.45 -9.77 9.30
CA LEU A 69 -13.41 -9.38 8.25
C LEU A 69 -14.31 -10.55 7.83
N SER A 70 -13.73 -11.75 7.65
CA SER A 70 -14.50 -12.96 7.34
C SER A 70 -15.49 -13.30 8.45
N SER A 71 -15.10 -13.15 9.72
CA SER A 71 -15.99 -13.40 10.87
C SER A 71 -17.17 -12.41 10.95
N MET A 72 -17.02 -11.22 10.34
CA MET A 72 -18.09 -10.23 10.22
C MET A 72 -19.01 -10.48 9.01
N GLY A 73 -18.70 -11.49 8.18
CA GLY A 73 -19.39 -11.73 6.92
C GLY A 73 -19.05 -10.74 5.82
N ILE A 74 -17.93 -10.02 5.92
CA ILE A 74 -17.50 -9.04 4.92
C ILE A 74 -16.67 -9.74 3.83
N SER A 75 -17.18 -9.73 2.60
CA SER A 75 -16.46 -10.22 1.42
C SER A 75 -15.24 -9.35 1.13
N HIS A 76 -14.08 -9.97 0.95
CA HIS A 76 -12.83 -9.28 0.67
C HIS A 76 -11.82 -10.20 -0.01
N THR A 77 -10.86 -9.61 -0.71
CA THR A 77 -9.77 -10.30 -1.39
C THR A 77 -8.44 -9.84 -0.82
N LEU A 78 -7.60 -10.78 -0.39
CA LEU A 78 -6.20 -10.50 -0.14
C LEU A 78 -5.52 -10.27 -1.49
N SER A 79 -4.95 -9.09 -1.71
CA SER A 79 -4.27 -8.85 -2.98
C SER A 79 -2.90 -9.50 -2.96
N ASN A 80 -2.86 -10.77 -3.36
CA ASN A 80 -1.64 -11.44 -3.77
C ASN A 80 -1.34 -10.97 -5.20
N GLN A 81 -0.80 -9.75 -5.35
CA GLN A 81 -0.35 -9.20 -6.63
C GLN A 81 -1.41 -9.04 -7.74
N GLN A 82 -2.71 -8.91 -7.40
CA GLN A 82 -3.69 -8.58 -8.43
C GLN A 82 -3.56 -7.10 -8.79
N SER A 83 -2.85 -6.87 -9.90
CA SER A 83 -2.72 -5.63 -10.64
C SER A 83 -4.11 -5.06 -10.93
N MET A 84 -4.59 -4.17 -10.07
CA MET A 84 -5.81 -3.39 -10.30
C MET A 84 -5.45 -2.25 -11.27
N GLY A 85 -5.34 -2.58 -12.56
CA GLY A 85 -5.10 -1.61 -13.65
C GLY A 85 -3.74 -0.93 -13.67
N SER A 86 -2.94 -1.06 -12.62
CA SER A 86 -1.53 -0.67 -12.55
C SER A 86 -0.78 -1.73 -11.73
N PRO A 87 0.14 -2.51 -12.33
CA PRO A 87 0.81 -3.65 -11.67
C PRO A 87 1.76 -3.28 -10.52
N GLU A 88 1.70 -2.04 -10.06
CA GLU A 88 2.83 -1.31 -9.49
C GLU A 88 2.60 -0.88 -8.03
N LEU A 89 1.34 -0.91 -7.55
CA LEU A 89 0.99 -0.59 -6.16
C LEU A 89 0.19 -1.73 -5.52
N VAL A 90 0.83 -2.38 -4.55
CA VAL A 90 0.25 -3.52 -3.82
C VAL A 90 -0.63 -3.00 -2.69
N VAL A 91 -1.95 -3.15 -2.84
CA VAL A 91 -2.92 -3.04 -1.73
C VAL A 91 -2.91 -4.34 -0.93
N ASP A 92 -3.21 -4.32 0.37
CA ASP A 92 -3.25 -5.57 1.15
C ASP A 92 -4.60 -6.29 1.03
N ILE A 93 -5.70 -5.54 1.17
CA ILE A 93 -7.06 -6.07 1.13
C ILE A 93 -7.94 -5.15 0.28
N THR A 94 -8.73 -5.74 -0.62
CA THR A 94 -9.74 -5.05 -1.43
C THR A 94 -11.13 -5.64 -1.20
N PHE A 95 -12.16 -4.87 -1.49
CA PHE A 95 -13.56 -5.25 -1.24
C PHE A 95 -14.30 -5.32 -2.58
N PRO A 96 -14.65 -6.52 -3.08
CA PRO A 96 -15.27 -6.67 -4.40
C PRO A 96 -16.65 -6.01 -4.50
N ASP A 97 -17.35 -5.88 -3.37
CA ASP A 97 -18.69 -5.29 -3.31
C ASP A 97 -18.65 -3.75 -3.15
N GLN A 98 -17.46 -3.15 -3.08
CA GLN A 98 -17.27 -1.71 -2.95
C GLN A 98 -16.28 -1.19 -3.98
N ASP A 99 -16.75 -0.28 -4.85
CA ASP A 99 -15.89 0.31 -5.87
C ASP A 99 -14.73 1.07 -5.22
N HIS A 100 -13.52 0.64 -5.55
CA HIS A 100 -12.26 1.28 -5.19
C HIS A 100 -12.02 1.49 -3.68
N LEU A 101 -12.47 0.57 -2.80
CA LEU A 101 -12.00 0.56 -1.40
C LEU A 101 -10.75 -0.33 -1.25
N ALA A 102 -9.69 0.27 -0.70
CA ALA A 102 -8.45 -0.39 -0.33
C ALA A 102 -8.21 -0.28 1.19
N LEU A 103 -7.85 -1.41 1.80
CA LEU A 103 -7.37 -1.45 3.18
C LEU A 103 -5.88 -1.79 3.17
N LEU A 104 -5.06 -0.85 3.65
CA LEU A 104 -3.63 -1.03 3.82
C LEU A 104 -3.33 -1.50 5.24
N VAL A 105 -2.49 -2.51 5.37
CA VAL A 105 -1.99 -3.00 6.65
C VAL A 105 -0.56 -2.50 6.80
N HIS A 106 -0.26 -1.83 7.90
CA HIS A 106 1.08 -1.26 8.12
C HIS A 106 1.83 -2.01 9.20
N GLY A 107 3.09 -2.33 8.92
CA GLY A 107 4.01 -2.94 9.89
C GLY A 107 4.81 -1.89 10.67
N PRO A 108 5.61 -2.30 11.67
CA PRO A 108 6.46 -1.39 12.45
C PRO A 108 7.42 -0.55 11.61
N GLN A 109 7.92 -1.11 10.50
CA GLN A 109 8.84 -0.44 9.58
C GLN A 109 8.22 0.76 8.83
N ASP A 110 6.88 0.88 8.85
CA ASP A 110 6.17 1.95 8.16
C ASP A 110 6.04 3.22 9.02
N PHE A 111 6.55 3.21 10.26
CA PHE A 111 6.43 4.30 11.23
C PHE A 111 7.79 4.73 11.80
N ALA A 112 7.85 5.96 12.30
CA ALA A 112 9.05 6.50 12.92
C ALA A 112 9.34 5.80 14.27
N GLN A 113 10.62 5.53 14.56
CA GLN A 113 11.01 4.87 15.81
C GLN A 113 10.83 5.76 17.05
N ASN A 114 10.99 7.07 16.88
CA ASN A 114 10.83 8.05 17.95
C ASN A 114 9.36 8.42 18.21
N ASP A 115 8.48 8.16 17.24
CA ASP A 115 7.03 8.31 17.39
C ASP A 115 6.30 7.33 16.47
N ILE A 116 5.77 6.26 17.07
CA ILE A 116 5.11 5.18 16.35
C ILE A 116 3.81 5.60 15.64
N GLN A 117 3.26 6.78 15.98
CA GLN A 117 2.05 7.31 15.33
C GLN A 117 2.38 8.09 14.07
N VAL A 118 3.66 8.40 13.82
CA VAL A 118 4.10 9.15 12.64
C VAL A 118 4.47 8.18 11.52
N PRO A 119 3.67 8.08 10.44
CA PRO A 119 4.01 7.24 9.30
C PRO A 119 5.20 7.81 8.53
N LEU A 120 6.02 6.92 7.97
CA LEU A 120 7.14 7.29 7.11
C LEU A 120 6.68 7.66 5.69
N GLY A 121 7.52 8.40 4.98
CA GLY A 121 7.26 8.88 3.63
C GLY A 121 6.74 7.82 2.65
N PRO A 122 7.29 6.60 2.59
CA PRO A 122 6.79 5.56 1.70
C PRO A 122 5.32 5.16 1.96
N ALA A 123 4.92 5.04 3.23
CA ALA A 123 3.54 4.70 3.59
C ALA A 123 2.57 5.83 3.22
N VAL A 124 2.96 7.08 3.51
CA VAL A 124 2.18 8.28 3.12
C VAL A 124 2.05 8.40 1.61
N LEU A 125 3.15 8.17 0.87
CA LEU A 125 3.18 8.27 -0.58
C LEU A 125 2.29 7.20 -1.22
N GLN A 126 2.32 5.96 -0.74
CA GLN A 126 1.44 4.90 -1.23
C GLN A 126 -0.04 5.28 -1.07
N GLN A 127 -0.44 5.77 0.11
CA GLN A 127 -1.81 6.23 0.32
C GLN A 127 -2.20 7.38 -0.62
N LYS A 128 -1.28 8.33 -0.84
CA LYS A 128 -1.52 9.46 -1.73
C LYS A 128 -1.75 8.99 -3.17
N ILE A 129 -0.93 8.07 -3.68
CA ILE A 129 -1.07 7.58 -5.05
C ILE A 129 -2.41 6.86 -5.23
N LEU A 130 -2.77 5.96 -4.31
CA LEU A 130 -4.05 5.25 -4.35
C LEU A 130 -5.24 6.21 -4.33
N ARG A 131 -5.22 7.22 -3.45
CA ARG A 131 -6.28 8.24 -3.39
C ARG A 131 -6.39 9.05 -4.69
N GLN A 132 -5.25 9.41 -5.29
CA GLN A 132 -5.23 10.11 -6.59
C GLN A 132 -5.76 9.24 -7.73
N GLN A 133 -5.63 7.91 -7.63
CA GLN A 133 -6.23 6.95 -8.55
C GLN A 133 -7.72 6.68 -8.27
N GLY A 134 -8.35 7.45 -7.38
CA GLY A 134 -9.78 7.34 -7.07
C GLY A 134 -10.13 6.32 -5.99
N TRP A 135 -9.13 5.75 -5.30
CA TRP A 135 -9.39 4.80 -4.22
C TRP A 135 -9.74 5.50 -2.91
N ALA A 136 -10.79 5.01 -2.25
CA ALA A 136 -10.94 5.17 -0.82
C ALA A 136 -9.87 4.30 -0.13
N VAL A 137 -9.10 4.88 0.79
CA VAL A 137 -7.99 4.19 1.45
C VAL A 137 -8.16 4.27 2.95
N ALA A 138 -8.38 3.09 3.55
CA ALA A 138 -8.33 2.84 4.97
C ALA A 138 -6.98 2.22 5.35
N SER A 139 -6.56 2.39 6.61
CA SER A 139 -5.28 1.87 7.09
C SER A 139 -5.42 1.21 8.46
N VAL A 140 -4.76 0.07 8.64
CA VAL A 140 -4.63 -0.64 9.91
C VAL A 140 -3.17 -0.55 10.37
N PRO A 141 -2.83 0.40 11.26
CA PRO A 141 -1.51 0.45 11.87
C PRO A 141 -1.28 -0.74 12.80
N TRP A 142 -0.11 -1.37 12.74
CA TRP A 142 0.24 -2.49 13.64
C TRP A 142 0.00 -2.14 15.12
N TYR A 143 0.36 -0.93 15.55
CA TYR A 143 0.27 -0.54 16.95
C TYR A 143 -1.18 -0.40 17.42
N GLU A 144 -2.11 0.01 16.56
CA GLU A 144 -3.54 0.04 16.90
C GLU A 144 -4.07 -1.38 17.00
N TRP A 145 -3.75 -2.21 16.00
CA TRP A 145 -4.20 -3.59 15.92
C TRP A 145 -3.77 -4.43 17.13
N TYR A 146 -2.53 -4.27 17.59
CA TYR A 146 -2.02 -4.98 18.76
C TYR A 146 -2.43 -4.36 20.11
N ARG A 147 -2.81 -3.08 20.14
CA ARG A 147 -3.36 -2.45 21.34
C ARG A 147 -4.79 -2.92 21.62
N ILE A 148 -5.55 -3.24 20.58
CA ILE A 148 -6.81 -3.93 20.74
C ILE A 148 -6.47 -5.32 21.28
N SER A 149 -6.96 -5.63 22.48
CA SER A 149 -6.77 -6.95 23.07
C SER A 149 -7.22 -8.04 22.07
N HIS A 150 -6.78 -9.28 22.25
CA HIS A 150 -7.18 -10.40 21.38
C HIS A 150 -8.71 -10.70 21.40
N SER A 151 -9.55 -9.79 21.95
CA SER A 151 -11.00 -9.81 21.78
C SER A 151 -11.36 -9.59 20.32
N LEU A 152 -12.07 -10.59 19.78
CA LEU A 152 -12.62 -10.53 18.43
C LEU A 152 -13.61 -9.38 18.31
N GLU A 153 -14.46 -9.17 19.31
CA GLU A 153 -15.50 -8.13 19.29
C GLU A 153 -14.91 -6.73 19.13
N LEU A 154 -13.83 -6.41 19.85
CA LEU A 154 -13.17 -5.11 19.74
C LEU A 154 -12.49 -4.93 18.39
N ARG A 155 -11.89 -5.99 17.82
CA ARG A 155 -11.30 -5.95 16.47
C ARG A 155 -12.38 -5.75 15.40
N GLN A 156 -13.53 -6.39 15.54
CA GLN A 156 -14.67 -6.21 14.65
C GLN A 156 -15.22 -4.77 14.74
N GLN A 157 -15.36 -4.23 15.95
CA GLN A 157 -15.78 -2.84 16.16
C GLN A 157 -14.80 -1.85 15.53
N TYR A 158 -13.49 -2.07 15.70
CA TYR A 158 -12.45 -1.28 15.07
C TYR A 158 -12.55 -1.29 13.55
N LEU A 159 -12.63 -2.47 12.94
CA LEU A 159 -12.75 -2.62 11.47
C LEU A 159 -14.04 -2.01 10.94
N HIS A 160 -15.16 -2.18 11.65
CA HIS A 160 -16.42 -1.56 11.27
C HIS A 160 -16.38 -0.03 11.34
N HIS A 161 -15.65 0.56 12.30
CA HIS A 161 -15.44 2.01 12.33
C HIS A 161 -14.55 2.48 11.16
N LEU A 162 -13.53 1.69 10.82
CA LEU A 162 -12.56 2.00 9.79
C LEU A 162 -13.12 1.92 8.36
N LEU A 163 -14.12 1.06 8.13
CA LEU A 163 -14.73 0.80 6.82
C LEU A 163 -16.04 1.56 6.56
N ARG A 164 -16.41 2.51 7.44
CA ARG A 164 -17.57 3.39 7.28
C ARG A 164 -17.21 4.68 6.57
#